data_AF-A0A965JHF2-F1
#
_entry.id   AF-A0A965JHF2-F1
#
_cell.length_a   1.000
_cell.length_b   1.000
_cell.length_c   1.000
_cell.angle_alpha   90.00
_cell.angle_beta   90.00
_cell.angle_gamma   90.00
#
_symmetry.space_group_name_H-M   'P 1'
#
loop_
_entity.id
_entity.type
_entity.pdbx_description
1 polymer ?
#
loop_
_entity_poly.entity_id
_entity_poly.type
_entity_poly.pdbx_seq_one_letter_code
_entity_poly.pdbx_strand_id
1 'polypeptide(L)'
;MWFLLQLLRRTIRHGRLMLIDATGRSYGFGTAHPDFPQVTLRFADGRVARDIIRNPRLGFGEAWLDGRICFEEGDIAAFLTLFRKNAPWEKGGEGLTPKGLLRRAGS
;
A
#
# COMPACT_ATOMS: atom_id res chain seq x y z
N MET A 1 -2.62 7.52 11.28
CA MET A 1 -3.79 6.77 10.78
C MET A 1 -4.74 7.64 9.96
N TRP A 2 -5.37 8.70 10.51
CA TRP A 2 -6.39 9.51 9.79
C TRP A 2 -5.99 9.95 8.37
N PHE A 3 -4.79 10.50 8.19
CA PHE A 3 -4.27 10.90 6.87
C PHE A 3 -4.20 9.75 5.87
N LEU A 4 -3.81 8.55 6.31
CA LEU A 4 -3.77 7.36 5.45
C LEU A 4 -5.18 6.99 4.97
N LEU A 5 -6.16 7.02 5.87
CA LEU A 5 -7.54 6.74 5.50
C LEU A 5 -8.06 7.75 4.47
N GLN A 6 -7.68 9.02 4.58
CA GLN A 6 -8.04 10.05 3.60
C GLN A 6 -7.36 9.82 2.25
N LEU A 7 -6.06 9.47 2.25
CA LEU A 7 -5.33 9.10 1.04
C LEU A 7 -6.00 7.92 0.33
N LEU A 8 -6.21 6.81 1.04
CA LEU A 8 -6.80 5.59 0.47
C LEU A 8 -8.24 5.81 -0.03
N ARG A 9 -9.05 6.63 0.66
CA ARG A 9 -10.39 7.03 0.19
C ARG A 9 -10.37 7.78 -1.14
N ARG A 10 -9.35 8.60 -1.37
CA ARG A 10 -9.22 9.36 -2.62
C ARG A 10 -8.67 8.49 -3.74
N THR A 11 -7.75 7.58 -3.39
CA THR A 11 -7.06 6.72 -4.33
C THR A 11 -7.92 5.55 -4.79
N ILE A 12 -8.44 4.72 -3.88
CA ILE A 12 -9.15 3.47 -4.24
C ILE A 12 -10.63 3.77 -4.50
N ARG A 13 -11.02 3.78 -5.77
CA ARG A 13 -12.40 4.03 -6.23
C ARG A 13 -13.07 2.76 -6.77
N HIS A 14 -12.35 1.98 -7.56
CA HIS A 14 -12.80 0.72 -8.16
C HIS A 14 -12.03 -0.47 -7.57
N GLY A 15 -12.71 -1.59 -7.33
CA GLY A 15 -12.18 -2.69 -6.52
C GLY A 15 -12.36 -2.45 -5.02
N ARG A 16 -11.98 -3.42 -4.20
CA ARG A 16 -12.16 -3.37 -2.75
C ARG A 16 -10.82 -3.46 -2.03
N LEU A 17 -10.56 -2.50 -1.17
CA LEU A 17 -9.47 -2.56 -0.20
C LEU A 17 -10.04 -2.55 1.21
N MET A 18 -9.70 -3.56 2.01
CA MET A 18 -9.93 -3.58 3.45
C MET A 18 -8.59 -3.40 4.17
N LEU A 19 -8.51 -2.42 5.06
CA LEU A 19 -7.37 -2.20 5.96
C LEU A 19 -7.80 -2.54 7.38
N ILE A 20 -7.07 -3.45 8.01
CA ILE A 20 -7.17 -3.77 9.43
C ILE A 20 -5.99 -3.11 10.12
N ASP A 21 -6.23 -2.18 11.02
CA ASP A 21 -5.16 -1.56 11.79
C ASP A 21 -4.63 -2.47 12.90
N ALA A 22 -3.55 -2.03 13.55
CA ALA A 22 -2.91 -2.79 14.63
C ALA A 22 -3.78 -2.97 15.89
N THR A 23 -4.91 -2.25 15.98
CA THR A 23 -5.90 -2.41 17.06
C THR A 23 -7.05 -3.34 16.65
N GLY A 24 -7.01 -3.89 15.43
CA GLY A 24 -8.05 -4.75 14.86
C GLY A 24 -9.21 -3.99 14.21
N ARG A 25 -9.15 -2.66 14.13
CA ARG A 25 -10.22 -1.87 13.49
C ARG A 25 -10.12 -1.97 11.98
N SER A 26 -11.26 -2.22 11.35
CA SER A 26 -11.37 -2.41 9.90
C SER A 26 -11.86 -1.15 9.18
N TYR A 27 -11.27 -0.85 8.03
CA TYR A 27 -11.58 0.29 7.18
C TYR A 27 -11.70 -0.16 5.72
N GLY A 28 -12.88 0.02 5.12
CA GLY A 28 -13.13 -0.33 3.72
C GLY A 28 -13.01 0.86 2.77
N PHE A 29 -12.49 0.59 1.58
CA PHE A 29 -12.33 1.56 0.49
C PHE A 29 -12.72 0.97 -0.86
N GLY A 30 -13.17 1.84 -1.77
CA GLY A 30 -13.59 1.49 -3.12
C GLY A 30 -14.95 0.79 -3.20
N THR A 31 -15.35 0.47 -4.42
CA THR A 31 -16.56 -0.28 -4.74
C THR A 31 -16.20 -1.50 -5.57
N ALA A 32 -16.81 -2.65 -5.25
CA ALA A 32 -16.55 -3.90 -5.97
C ALA A 32 -16.72 -3.72 -7.47
N HIS A 33 -15.75 -4.21 -8.25
CA HIS A 33 -15.74 -4.12 -9.69
C HIS A 33 -15.14 -5.40 -10.26
N PRO A 34 -15.75 -6.04 -11.28
CA PRO A 34 -15.33 -7.35 -11.79
C PRO A 34 -13.87 -7.37 -12.27
N ASP A 35 -13.40 -6.32 -12.94
CA ASP A 35 -12.02 -6.23 -13.40
C ASP A 35 -10.99 -5.82 -12.35
N PHE A 36 -11.38 -5.62 -11.09
CA PHE A 36 -10.49 -5.14 -10.04
C PHE A 36 -10.37 -6.16 -8.92
N PRO A 37 -9.16 -6.35 -8.37
CA PRO A 37 -8.97 -7.29 -7.28
C PRO A 37 -9.61 -6.80 -5.98
N GLN A 38 -9.77 -7.75 -5.07
CA GLN A 38 -10.17 -7.53 -3.69
C GLN A 38 -8.96 -7.84 -2.81
N VAL A 39 -8.66 -6.94 -1.88
CA VAL A 39 -7.45 -7.06 -1.05
C VAL A 39 -7.81 -6.70 0.39
N THR A 40 -7.38 -7.55 1.33
CA THR A 40 -7.44 -7.27 2.76
C THR A 40 -6.03 -7.28 3.33
N LEU A 41 -5.62 -6.16 3.94
CA LEU A 41 -4.31 -6.00 4.54
C LEU A 41 -4.41 -5.62 6.02
N ARG A 42 -3.55 -6.23 6.83
CA ARG A 42 -3.45 -6.01 8.27
C ARG A 42 -2.12 -5.37 8.61
N PHE A 43 -2.15 -4.33 9.44
CA PHE A 43 -0.95 -3.73 10.02
C PHE A 43 -0.61 -4.38 11.34
N ALA A 44 0.66 -4.77 11.51
CA ALA A 44 1.17 -5.29 12.78
C ALA A 44 1.34 -4.18 13.84
N ASP A 45 1.57 -2.94 13.41
CA ASP A 45 1.71 -1.79 14.32
C ASP A 45 1.20 -0.45 13.72
N GLY A 46 1.04 0.55 14.58
CA GLY A 46 0.50 1.86 14.20
C GLY A 46 1.48 2.79 13.47
N ARG A 47 2.79 2.47 13.42
CA ARG A 47 3.80 3.30 12.74
C ARG A 47 3.74 3.12 11.22
N VAL A 48 3.30 1.95 10.74
CA VAL A 48 3.12 1.65 9.31
C VAL A 48 2.37 2.77 8.58
N ALA A 49 1.28 3.27 9.18
CA ALA A 49 0.50 4.33 8.57
C ALA A 49 1.27 5.66 8.41
N ARG A 50 2.20 5.97 9.32
CA ARG A 50 3.06 7.15 9.22
C ARG A 50 4.11 6.95 8.14
N ASP A 51 4.71 5.77 8.07
CA ASP A 51 5.75 5.41 7.11
C ASP A 51 5.22 5.53 5.68
N ILE A 52 4.01 5.00 5.44
CA ILE A 52 3.29 5.13 4.15
C ILE A 52 2.96 6.59 3.83
N ILE A 53 2.49 7.41 4.78
CA ILE A 53 2.18 8.81 4.48
C ILE A 53 3.42 9.62 4.09
N ARG A 54 4.59 9.32 4.69
CA ARG A 54 5.84 10.01 4.36
C ARG A 54 6.34 9.66 2.96
N ASN A 55 6.29 8.38 2.61
CA ASN A 55 6.62 7.91 1.28
C ASN A 55 5.74 6.69 0.96
N PRO A 56 4.65 6.86 0.19
CA PRO A 56 3.67 5.79 -0.02
C PRO A 56 4.26 4.51 -0.59
N ARG A 57 5.27 4.64 -1.45
CA ARG A 57 5.86 3.52 -2.17
C ARG A 57 6.89 2.81 -1.33
N LEU A 58 7.87 3.57 -0.84
CA LEU A 58 8.96 3.02 -0.05
C LEU A 58 8.44 2.57 1.32
N GLY A 59 7.65 3.39 2.00
CA GLY A 59 7.10 3.07 3.31
C GLY A 59 6.17 1.85 3.29
N PHE A 60 5.41 1.64 2.21
CA PHE A 60 4.67 0.39 2.02
C PHE A 60 5.60 -0.80 1.80
N GLY A 61 6.56 -0.66 0.86
CA GLY A 61 7.50 -1.73 0.52
C GLY A 61 8.35 -2.18 1.70
N GLU A 62 8.95 -1.24 2.44
CA GLU A 62 9.72 -1.50 3.66
C GLU A 62 8.84 -2.15 4.72
N ALA A 63 7.65 -1.61 5.02
CA ALA A 63 6.77 -2.20 6.02
C ALA A 63 6.29 -3.61 5.64
N TRP A 64 6.10 -3.91 4.35
CA TRP A 64 5.79 -5.26 3.89
C TRP A 64 6.99 -6.21 4.02
N LEU A 65 8.18 -5.78 3.58
CA LEU A 65 9.41 -6.56 3.70
C LEU A 65 9.78 -6.85 5.16
N ASP A 66 9.52 -5.90 6.06
CA ASP A 66 9.72 -6.04 7.50
C ASP A 66 8.64 -6.91 8.18
N GLY A 67 7.67 -7.45 7.44
CA GLY A 67 6.58 -8.27 7.98
C GLY A 67 5.55 -7.48 8.81
N ARG A 68 5.55 -6.14 8.69
CA ARG A 68 4.65 -5.24 9.42
C ARG A 68 3.32 -5.02 8.68
N ILE A 69 3.23 -5.48 7.44
CA ILE A 69 1.99 -5.57 6.65
C ILE A 69 1.79 -7.02 6.23
N CYS A 70 0.64 -7.58 6.59
CA CYS A 70 0.22 -8.92 6.19
C CYS A 70 -1.00 -8.83 5.28
N PHE A 71 -1.10 -9.73 4.30
CA PHE A 71 -2.32 -9.88 3.49
C PHE A 71 -3.17 -11.01 4.07
N GLU A 72 -4.43 -10.71 4.40
CA GLU A 72 -5.42 -11.72 4.79
C GLU A 72 -6.20 -12.23 3.58
N GLU A 73 -6.31 -11.41 2.55
CA GLU A 73 -6.95 -11.74 1.28
C GLU A 73 -6.20 -11.04 0.14
N GLY A 74 -5.94 -11.79 -0.93
CA GLY A 74 -5.07 -11.35 -2.01
C GLY A 74 -3.59 -11.36 -1.61
N ASP A 75 -2.76 -10.73 -2.43
CA ASP A 75 -1.32 -10.64 -2.22
C ASP A 75 -0.78 -9.27 -2.65
N ILE A 76 0.55 -9.10 -2.59
CA ILE A 76 1.19 -7.87 -3.02
C ILE A 76 0.95 -7.55 -4.49
N ALA A 77 0.84 -8.56 -5.37
CA ALA A 77 0.58 -8.35 -6.79
C ALA A 77 -0.85 -7.82 -7.02
N ALA A 78 -1.84 -8.37 -6.32
CA ALA A 78 -3.22 -7.90 -6.33
C ALA A 78 -3.31 -6.47 -5.79
N PHE A 79 -2.60 -6.15 -4.70
CA PHE A 79 -2.54 -4.80 -4.16
C PHE A 79 -1.94 -3.79 -5.15
N LEU A 80 -0.78 -4.10 -5.74
CA LEU A 80 -0.15 -3.24 -6.73
C LEU A 80 -1.02 -3.07 -7.97
N THR A 81 -1.71 -4.13 -8.39
CA THR A 81 -2.70 -4.08 -9.48
C THR A 81 -3.87 -3.17 -9.13
N LEU A 82 -4.43 -3.31 -7.93
CA LEU A 82 -5.52 -2.46 -7.43
C LEU A 82 -5.11 -0.99 -7.47
N PHE A 83 -3.93 -0.68 -6.93
CA PHE A 83 -3.44 0.69 -6.82
C PHE A 83 -3.14 1.29 -8.21
N ARG A 84 -2.45 0.55 -9.09
CA ARG A 84 -2.12 1.00 -10.46
C ARG A 84 -3.35 1.24 -11.33
N LYS A 85 -4.40 0.43 -11.18
CA LYS A 85 -5.65 0.63 -11.94
C LYS A 85 -6.46 1.83 -11.44
N ASN A 86 -6.29 2.24 -10.18
CA ASN A 86 -7.02 3.36 -9.57
C ASN A 86 -6.27 4.69 -9.62
N ALA A 87 -4.93 4.65 -9.62
CA ALA A 87 -4.08 5.83 -9.68
C ALA A 87 -3.13 5.70 -10.87
N PRO A 88 -3.11 6.66 -11.80
CA PRO A 88 -2.09 6.69 -12.85
C PRO A 88 -0.73 6.94 -12.19
N TRP A 89 0.00 5.84 -11.99
CA TRP A 89 1.34 5.76 -11.40
C TRP A 89 2.44 6.44 -12.25
N GLU A 90 2.06 7.04 -13.39
CA GLU A 90 2.96 7.60 -14.41
C GLU A 90 3.08 9.14 -14.35
N LYS A 91 2.15 9.88 -13.74
CA LYS A 91 2.15 11.37 -13.76
C LYS A 91 2.88 12.04 -12.59
N GLY A 92 3.86 11.38 -11.97
CA GLY A 92 4.62 11.97 -10.86
C GLY A 92 5.51 10.97 -10.11
N GLY A 93 6.21 10.11 -10.85
CA GLY A 93 7.17 9.14 -10.33
C GLY A 93 8.61 9.65 -10.25
N GLU A 94 8.84 10.98 -10.23
CA GLU A 94 10.15 11.55 -9.92
C GLU A 94 10.51 11.21 -8.47
N GLY A 95 11.33 10.17 -8.32
CA GLY A 95 11.63 9.53 -7.04
C GLY A 95 11.97 8.05 -7.18
N LEU A 96 11.77 7.46 -8.36
CA LEU A 96 12.19 6.09 -8.69
C LEU A 96 13.61 5.93 -9.20
N THR A 97 14.53 6.57 -8.51
CA THR A 97 15.84 5.97 -8.34
C THR A 97 15.86 5.33 -6.96
N PRO A 98 15.92 4.00 -6.83
CA PRO A 98 16.25 3.36 -5.58
C PRO A 98 17.60 3.91 -5.10
N LYS A 99 17.64 4.75 -4.06
CA LYS A 99 18.91 5.22 -3.47
C LYS A 99 19.65 4.15 -2.66
N GLY A 100 19.20 2.90 -2.68
CA GLY A 100 19.79 1.80 -1.90
C GLY A 100 20.16 0.54 -2.68
N LEU A 101 19.72 0.37 -3.93
CA LEU A 101 19.93 -0.91 -4.65
C LEU A 101 21.33 -1.04 -5.30
N LEU A 102 22.21 -0.04 -5.17
CA LEU A 102 23.57 -0.07 -5.74
C LEU A 102 24.69 -0.28 -4.71
N ARG A 103 24.40 -0.61 -3.45
CA ARG A 103 25.46 -0.85 -2.46
C ARG A 103 25.64 -2.34 -2.15
N ARG A 104 26.17 -3.09 -3.13
CA ARG A 104 27.11 -4.22 -2.95
C ARG A 104 27.35 -4.96 -4.27
N ALA A 105 28.31 -4.47 -5.05
CA ALA A 105 29.15 -5.29 -5.92
C ALA A 105 30.46 -4.52 -6.14
N GLY A 106 31.58 -5.12 -5.72
CA GLY A 106 32.93 -4.56 -5.92
C GLY A 106 33.62 -4.17 -4.62
N SER A 107 34.11 -5.20 -3.90
CA SER A 107 35.42 -5.12 -3.27
C SER A 107 36.50 -5.20 -4.34
#